data_AF-A0AA39PP04-F1
#
_entry.id   AF-A0AA39PP04-F1
#
_cell.length_a   1.000
_cell.length_b   1.000
_cell.length_c   1.000
_cell.angle_alpha   90.00
_cell.angle_beta   90.00
_cell.angle_gamma   90.00
#
_symmetry.space_group_name_H-M   'P 1'
#
loop_
_entity.id
_entity.type
_entity.pdbx_description
1 polymer ?
#
loop_
_entity_poly.entity_id
_entity_poly.type
_entity_poly.pdbx_seq_one_letter_code
_entity_poly.pdbx_strand_id
1 'polypeptide(L)'
;MSSGWNLFVQAERFYSQNDVDKTFEYYQKAIKKIVNDENITAQIPIPTGSLPDNTFPTETLGAAWRNFIGFFKDPAMGKTKENSPEAYKLLSSYRPNSNIEFPRFRTDKAKLYLKGMQITAGLTLGLLAWDGKDRPTAMKRYREALDLAATHPPYCDIAKAREPWDRFVCIDVEAARDNLAMLFNNDHENAQLLKMFGMEGGDTRKEVLDRIGYVRYEADGSVTFEKNVVIASDACAACEKRDMRLQKCSRCKKVSYCGPECQKAHWKKHKPVCVPA
;
A
#
# COMPACT_ATOMS: atom_id res chain seq x y z
N MET A 1 31.71 -14.54 -5.41
CA MET A 1 30.51 -13.72 -5.68
C MET A 1 30.57 -12.48 -4.79
N SER A 2 30.13 -11.31 -5.25
CA SER A 2 30.04 -10.11 -4.40
C SER A 2 29.03 -10.33 -3.27
N SER A 3 29.32 -9.82 -2.07
CA SER A 3 28.39 -9.86 -0.95
C SER A 3 27.23 -8.89 -1.14
N GLY A 4 26.14 -9.09 -0.39
CA GLY A 4 25.00 -8.17 -0.35
C GLY A 4 25.39 -6.74 0.02
N TRP A 5 26.28 -6.58 1.00
CA TRP A 5 26.86 -5.29 1.38
C TRP A 5 27.61 -4.63 0.21
N ASN A 6 28.47 -5.38 -0.49
CA ASN A 6 29.23 -4.82 -1.62
C ASN A 6 28.31 -4.40 -2.78
N LEU A 7 27.22 -5.16 -3.01
CA LEU A 7 26.20 -4.80 -3.99
C LEU A 7 25.45 -3.53 -3.59
N PHE A 8 25.11 -3.38 -2.31
CA PHE A 8 24.48 -2.17 -1.77
C PHE A 8 25.41 -0.95 -1.94
N VAL A 9 26.67 -1.03 -1.53
CA VAL A 9 27.65 0.05 -1.71
C VAL A 9 27.82 0.40 -3.19
N GLN A 10 27.78 -0.58 -4.08
CA GLN A 10 27.84 -0.34 -5.51
C GLN A 10 26.59 0.40 -6.03
N ALA A 11 25.40 0.12 -5.48
CA ALA A 11 24.20 0.90 -5.76
C ALA A 11 24.37 2.37 -5.34
N GLU A 12 24.84 2.63 -4.12
CA GLU A 12 25.09 4.00 -3.62
C GLU A 12 26.11 4.77 -4.50
N ARG A 13 27.12 4.07 -5.05
CA ARG A 13 28.06 4.68 -6.00
C ARG A 13 27.38 5.08 -7.30
N PHE A 14 26.55 4.21 -7.88
CA PHE A 14 25.76 4.57 -9.07
C PHE A 14 24.80 5.73 -8.77
N TYR A 15 24.23 5.77 -7.57
CA TYR A 15 23.36 6.87 -7.16
C TYR A 15 24.12 8.19 -7.13
N SER A 16 25.33 8.22 -6.57
CA SER A 16 26.19 9.41 -6.57
C SER A 16 26.62 9.88 -7.97
N GLN A 17 26.53 8.99 -8.96
CA GLN A 17 26.82 9.27 -10.37
C GLN A 17 25.56 9.60 -11.17
N ASN A 18 24.40 9.68 -10.52
CA ASN A 18 23.09 9.89 -11.13
C ASN A 18 22.68 8.78 -12.12
N ASP A 19 23.23 7.58 -11.99
CA ASP A 19 22.84 6.39 -12.78
C ASP A 19 21.69 5.67 -12.06
N VAL A 20 20.48 6.21 -12.24
CA VAL A 20 19.25 5.77 -11.58
C VAL A 20 18.95 4.28 -11.88
N ASP A 21 19.14 3.85 -13.12
CA ASP A 21 18.79 2.48 -13.54
C ASP A 21 19.73 1.45 -12.91
N LYS A 22 21.05 1.68 -12.96
CA LYS A 22 21.98 0.77 -12.28
C LYS A 22 21.82 0.82 -10.77
N THR A 23 21.56 1.98 -10.19
CA THR A 23 21.28 2.10 -8.75
C THR A 23 20.12 1.17 -8.37
N PHE A 24 19.01 1.28 -9.09
CA PHE A 24 17.81 0.51 -8.81
C PHE A 24 17.99 -0.99 -9.04
N GLU A 25 18.74 -1.37 -10.08
CA GLU A 25 19.13 -2.75 -10.35
C GLU A 25 19.98 -3.34 -9.21
N TYR A 26 20.95 -2.58 -8.71
CA TYR A 26 21.89 -3.06 -7.69
C TYR A 26 21.25 -3.18 -6.30
N TYR A 27 20.28 -2.34 -5.94
CA TYR A 27 19.48 -2.59 -4.73
C TYR A 27 18.73 -3.92 -4.82
N GLN A 28 18.12 -4.25 -5.97
CA GLN A 28 17.45 -5.54 -6.15
C GLN A 28 18.43 -6.71 -6.02
N LYS A 29 19.62 -6.59 -6.61
CA LYS A 29 20.69 -7.58 -6.50
C LYS A 29 21.11 -7.79 -5.05
N ALA A 30 21.32 -6.70 -4.29
CA ALA A 30 21.67 -6.76 -2.87
C ALA A 30 20.60 -7.47 -2.04
N ILE A 31 19.32 -7.08 -2.19
CA ILE A 31 18.19 -7.70 -1.47
C ILE A 31 18.13 -9.20 -1.76
N LYS A 32 18.15 -9.60 -3.04
CA LYS A 32 18.10 -11.00 -3.45
C LYS A 32 19.28 -11.79 -2.90
N LYS A 33 20.49 -11.24 -2.96
CA LYS A 33 21.70 -11.88 -2.44
C LYS A 33 21.60 -12.15 -0.93
N ILE A 34 21.19 -11.15 -0.16
CA ILE A 34 21.10 -11.28 1.30
C ILE A 34 20.03 -12.29 1.69
N VAL A 35 18.84 -12.17 1.11
CA VAL A 35 17.69 -13.03 1.40
C VAL A 35 17.98 -14.48 1.06
N ASN A 36 18.69 -14.76 -0.04
CA ASN A 36 18.94 -16.13 -0.49
C ASN A 36 20.17 -16.77 0.17
N ASP A 37 21.24 -16.00 0.38
CA ASP A 37 22.54 -16.59 0.71
C ASP A 37 23.18 -16.10 2.02
N GLU A 38 22.78 -14.95 2.59
CA GLU A 38 23.53 -14.30 3.68
C GLU A 38 22.71 -14.17 4.97
N ASN A 39 23.33 -13.58 5.99
CA ASN A 39 22.65 -13.28 7.26
C ASN A 39 21.72 -12.06 7.08
N ILE A 40 20.42 -12.30 7.18
CA ILE A 40 19.33 -11.32 7.02
C ILE A 40 19.48 -10.12 7.96
N THR A 41 19.95 -10.36 9.19
CA THR A 41 20.06 -9.31 10.23
C THR A 41 21.49 -8.81 10.42
N ALA A 42 22.35 -8.98 9.40
CA ALA A 42 23.71 -8.45 9.42
C ALA A 42 23.70 -6.92 9.48
N GLN A 43 24.39 -6.37 10.48
CA GLN A 43 24.56 -4.93 10.62
C GLN A 43 25.36 -4.37 9.44
N ILE A 44 25.10 -3.11 9.11
CA ILE A 44 25.93 -2.31 8.21
C ILE A 44 27.32 -2.19 8.85
N PRO A 45 28.42 -2.46 8.13
CA PRO A 45 29.77 -2.44 8.67
C PRO A 45 30.34 -1.00 8.74
N ILE A 46 29.56 -0.05 9.27
CA ILE A 46 29.99 1.32 9.57
C ILE A 46 29.48 1.73 10.95
N PRO A 47 30.11 2.71 11.62
CA PRO A 47 29.63 3.21 12.91
C PRO A 47 28.19 3.74 12.81
N THR A 48 27.34 3.39 13.77
CA THR A 48 25.93 3.83 13.80
C THR A 48 25.78 5.35 13.80
N GLY A 49 26.71 6.08 14.40
CA GLY A 49 26.74 7.55 14.36
C GLY A 49 27.03 8.17 12.99
N SER A 50 27.38 7.35 11.99
CA SER A 50 27.57 7.78 10.60
C SER A 50 26.31 7.58 9.74
N LEU A 51 25.24 7.02 10.30
CA LEU A 51 23.96 6.88 9.59
C LEU A 51 23.21 8.22 9.56
N PRO A 52 22.42 8.49 8.51
CA PRO A 52 21.82 9.82 8.29
C PRO A 52 20.91 10.29 9.44
N ASP A 53 20.12 9.40 10.01
CA ASP A 53 19.16 9.70 11.06
C ASP A 53 18.77 8.43 11.86
N ASN A 54 17.94 8.59 12.88
CA ASN A 54 17.48 7.51 13.76
C ASN A 54 16.36 6.63 13.18
N THR A 55 15.97 6.87 11.91
CA THR A 55 15.02 6.07 11.13
C THR A 55 15.75 5.21 10.09
N PHE A 56 17.00 5.53 9.77
CA PHE A 56 17.78 4.75 8.83
C PHE A 56 18.09 3.35 9.40
N PRO A 57 17.69 2.26 8.73
CA PRO A 57 17.91 0.90 9.23
C PRO A 57 19.39 0.58 9.42
N THR A 58 19.74 -0.12 10.51
CA THR A 58 21.14 -0.45 10.83
C THR A 58 21.61 -1.76 10.19
N GLU A 59 20.71 -2.53 9.58
CA GLU A 59 20.99 -3.76 8.85
C GLU A 59 21.07 -3.51 7.35
N THR A 60 22.00 -4.20 6.69
CA THR A 60 22.23 -4.04 5.25
C THR A 60 20.96 -4.34 4.44
N LEU A 61 20.19 -5.36 4.81
CA LEU A 61 18.93 -5.68 4.13
C LEU A 61 17.90 -4.57 4.31
N GLY A 62 17.78 -4.01 5.51
CA GLY A 62 16.85 -2.93 5.81
C GLY A 62 17.16 -1.68 5.02
N ALA A 63 18.45 -1.30 4.95
CA ALA A 63 18.91 -0.14 4.18
C ALA A 63 18.67 -0.32 2.67
N ALA A 64 19.05 -1.49 2.12
CA ALA A 64 18.80 -1.80 0.71
C ALA A 64 17.29 -1.81 0.39
N TRP A 65 16.47 -2.36 1.28
CA TRP A 65 15.01 -2.37 1.13
C TRP A 65 14.40 -0.97 1.16
N ARG A 66 14.78 -0.15 2.16
CA ARG A 66 14.34 1.25 2.27
C ARG A 66 14.61 2.02 0.99
N ASN A 67 15.84 1.96 0.50
CA ASN A 67 16.24 2.71 -0.69
C ASN A 67 15.55 2.16 -1.95
N PHE A 68 15.44 0.83 -2.08
CA PHE A 68 14.69 0.18 -3.15
C PHE A 68 13.23 0.64 -3.23
N ILE A 69 12.49 0.58 -2.13
CA ILE A 69 11.07 1.00 -2.17
C ILE A 69 10.93 2.52 -2.35
N GLY A 70 11.92 3.29 -1.90
CA GLY A 70 11.98 4.74 -2.10
C GLY A 70 11.92 5.13 -3.59
N PHE A 71 12.52 4.34 -4.47
CA PHE A 71 12.45 4.57 -5.92
C PHE A 71 11.04 4.48 -6.51
N PHE A 72 10.15 3.71 -5.87
CA PHE A 72 8.73 3.66 -6.27
C PHE A 72 7.90 4.77 -5.64
N LYS A 73 8.35 5.33 -4.51
CA LYS A 73 7.60 6.35 -3.76
C LYS A 73 7.95 7.77 -4.16
N ASP A 74 9.18 7.99 -4.61
CA ASP A 74 9.66 9.29 -5.03
C ASP A 74 9.24 9.55 -6.49
N PRO A 75 8.36 10.54 -6.75
CA PRO A 75 7.95 10.88 -8.10
C PRO A 75 9.12 11.26 -9.02
N ALA A 76 10.22 11.79 -8.47
CA ALA A 76 11.40 12.15 -9.26
C ALA A 76 12.13 10.93 -9.85
N MET A 77 11.99 9.76 -9.22
CA MET A 77 12.57 8.51 -9.71
C MET A 77 11.73 7.87 -10.81
N GLY A 78 10.42 8.20 -10.86
CA GLY A 78 9.51 7.83 -11.95
C GLY A 78 9.36 6.32 -12.19
N LYS A 79 9.61 5.45 -11.18
CA LYS A 79 9.53 3.99 -11.34
C LYS A 79 8.09 3.50 -11.20
N THR A 80 7.62 2.74 -12.19
CA THR A 80 6.27 2.17 -12.23
C THR A 80 6.31 0.68 -12.55
N LYS A 81 5.16 0.02 -12.54
CA LYS A 81 5.03 -1.39 -12.97
C LYS A 81 5.40 -1.56 -14.45
N GLU A 82 5.07 -0.58 -15.28
CA GLU A 82 5.20 -0.62 -16.74
C GLU A 82 6.66 -0.46 -17.16
N ASN A 83 7.41 0.43 -16.51
CA ASN A 83 8.81 0.69 -16.87
C ASN A 83 9.82 -0.11 -16.03
N SER A 84 9.39 -0.75 -14.94
CA SER A 84 10.26 -1.53 -14.04
C SER A 84 9.59 -2.84 -13.56
N PRO A 85 9.18 -3.74 -14.48
CA PRO A 85 8.35 -4.89 -14.14
C PRO A 85 9.04 -5.90 -13.21
N GLU A 86 10.34 -6.13 -13.33
CA GLU A 86 11.10 -7.05 -12.46
C GLU A 86 11.20 -6.53 -11.03
N ALA A 87 11.45 -5.22 -10.88
CA ALA A 87 11.46 -4.55 -9.60
C ALA A 87 10.06 -4.58 -8.97
N TYR A 88 9.02 -4.29 -9.76
CA TYR A 88 7.64 -4.36 -9.29
C TYR A 88 7.28 -5.79 -8.84
N LYS A 89 7.73 -6.81 -9.57
CA LYS A 89 7.54 -8.22 -9.19
C LYS A 89 8.24 -8.55 -7.87
N LEU A 90 9.45 -8.03 -7.66
CA LEU A 90 10.15 -8.16 -6.37
C LEU A 90 9.37 -7.48 -5.24
N LEU A 91 8.93 -6.24 -5.43
CA LEU A 91 8.10 -5.54 -4.43
C LEU A 91 6.83 -6.35 -4.12
N SER A 92 6.13 -6.80 -5.17
CA SER A 92 4.88 -7.54 -5.05
C SER A 92 5.04 -8.92 -4.39
N SER A 93 6.21 -9.55 -4.43
CA SER A 93 6.43 -10.83 -3.75
C SER A 93 6.44 -10.70 -2.23
N TYR A 94 6.61 -9.49 -1.70
CA TYR A 94 6.59 -9.22 -0.26
C TYR A 94 5.24 -8.71 0.24
N ARG A 95 4.15 -8.64 -0.55
CA ARG A 95 2.87 -8.17 0.02
C ARG A 95 2.41 -9.05 1.22
N PRO A 96 1.67 -8.51 2.21
CA PRO A 96 1.25 -9.25 3.42
C PRO A 96 0.53 -10.58 3.14
N ASN A 97 -0.34 -10.60 2.13
CA ASN A 97 -1.11 -11.78 1.70
C ASN A 97 -0.51 -12.43 0.43
N SER A 98 0.82 -12.52 0.36
CA SER A 98 1.48 -13.31 -0.69
C SER A 98 1.54 -14.78 -0.27
N ASN A 99 1.53 -15.70 -1.25
CA ASN A 99 1.77 -17.12 -1.01
C ASN A 99 3.27 -17.46 -1.02
N ILE A 100 4.15 -16.45 -0.95
CA ILE A 100 5.60 -16.65 -1.01
C ILE A 100 6.12 -16.95 0.39
N GLU A 101 6.86 -18.04 0.51
CA GLU A 101 7.51 -18.42 1.75
C GLU A 101 8.93 -17.87 1.84
N PHE A 102 9.34 -17.51 3.05
CA PHE A 102 10.64 -16.92 3.34
C PHE A 102 11.40 -17.74 4.39
N PRO A 103 11.83 -18.98 4.05
CA PRO A 103 12.30 -19.99 5.03
C PRO A 103 13.59 -19.62 5.78
N ARG A 104 14.29 -18.57 5.37
CA ARG A 104 15.51 -18.07 6.03
C ARG A 104 15.22 -17.04 7.12
N PHE A 105 14.01 -16.46 7.18
CA PHE A 105 13.59 -15.53 8.23
C PHE A 105 13.13 -16.28 9.49
N ARG A 106 14.07 -16.92 10.18
CA ARG A 106 13.78 -17.90 11.25
C ARG A 106 13.73 -17.30 12.65
N THR A 107 14.63 -16.36 12.94
CA THR A 107 14.73 -15.72 14.26
C THR A 107 13.61 -14.71 14.46
N ASP A 108 13.28 -14.39 15.71
CA ASP A 108 12.22 -13.40 15.98
C ASP A 108 12.57 -12.02 15.41
N LYS A 109 13.83 -11.62 15.51
CA LYS A 109 14.33 -10.41 14.83
C LYS A 109 14.10 -10.51 13.33
N ALA A 110 14.53 -11.58 12.66
CA ALA A 110 14.31 -11.72 11.22
C ALA A 110 12.81 -11.69 10.86
N LYS A 111 11.94 -12.39 11.59
CA LYS A 111 10.49 -12.37 11.36
C LYS A 111 9.89 -10.96 11.47
N LEU A 112 10.36 -10.15 12.42
CA LEU A 112 9.98 -8.74 12.52
C LEU A 112 10.46 -7.93 11.31
N TYR A 113 11.70 -8.15 10.82
CA TYR A 113 12.17 -7.54 9.58
C TYR A 113 11.28 -7.90 8.39
N LEU A 114 10.97 -9.18 8.23
CA LEU A 114 10.06 -9.62 7.17
C LEU A 114 8.71 -8.93 7.28
N LYS A 115 8.13 -8.87 8.48
CA LYS A 115 6.85 -8.17 8.72
C LYS A 115 6.92 -6.71 8.27
N GLY A 116 7.97 -5.97 8.67
CA GLY A 116 8.18 -4.59 8.22
C GLY A 116 8.35 -4.46 6.71
N MET A 117 9.10 -5.37 6.07
CA MET A 117 9.23 -5.41 4.61
C MET A 117 7.88 -5.67 3.95
N GLN A 118 7.06 -6.55 4.51
CA GLN A 118 5.75 -6.88 3.96
C GLN A 118 4.76 -5.74 4.08
N ILE A 119 4.74 -5.06 5.24
CA ILE A 119 3.93 -3.86 5.46
C ILE A 119 4.32 -2.80 4.43
N THR A 120 5.59 -2.39 4.41
CA THR A 120 6.07 -1.33 3.52
C THR A 120 5.92 -1.69 2.04
N ALA A 121 6.03 -2.97 1.66
CA ALA A 121 5.66 -3.44 0.31
C ALA A 121 4.20 -3.17 -0.01
N GLY A 122 3.28 -3.57 0.88
CA GLY A 122 1.85 -3.35 0.72
C GLY A 122 1.50 -1.86 0.62
N LEU A 123 2.11 -1.01 1.45
CA LEU A 123 1.90 0.44 1.41
C LEU A 123 2.40 1.04 0.09
N THR A 124 3.60 0.66 -0.36
CA THR A 124 4.15 1.12 -1.64
C THR A 124 3.27 0.69 -2.81
N LEU A 125 2.80 -0.57 -2.83
CA LEU A 125 1.87 -1.05 -3.86
C LEU A 125 0.52 -0.31 -3.82
N GLY A 126 0.08 0.08 -2.62
CA GLY A 126 -1.11 0.91 -2.45
C GLY A 126 -0.94 2.30 -3.07
N LEU A 127 0.21 2.93 -2.84
CA LEU A 127 0.57 4.21 -3.45
C LEU A 127 0.67 4.12 -4.98
N LEU A 128 1.37 3.12 -5.52
CA LEU A 128 1.47 2.93 -6.97
C LEU A 128 0.09 2.69 -7.63
N ALA A 129 -0.79 1.94 -6.96
CA ALA A 129 -2.16 1.75 -7.43
C ALA A 129 -2.97 3.05 -7.35
N TRP A 130 -2.77 3.86 -6.31
CA TRP A 130 -3.37 5.19 -6.20
C TRP A 130 -2.93 6.07 -7.37
N ASP A 131 -1.63 6.14 -7.65
CA ASP A 131 -1.07 6.96 -8.73
C ASP A 131 -1.53 6.47 -10.11
N GLY A 132 -1.61 5.15 -10.27
CA GLY A 132 -2.21 4.48 -11.43
C GLY A 132 -3.74 4.57 -11.52
N LYS A 133 -4.39 5.34 -10.63
CA LYS A 133 -5.85 5.55 -10.56
C LYS A 133 -6.67 4.26 -10.33
N ASP A 134 -6.04 3.19 -9.85
CA ASP A 134 -6.68 1.94 -9.43
C ASP A 134 -7.01 2.00 -7.92
N ARG A 135 -8.03 2.81 -7.60
CA ARG A 135 -8.48 3.05 -6.21
C ARG A 135 -8.87 1.76 -5.45
N PRO A 136 -9.61 0.80 -6.03
CA PRO A 136 -9.94 -0.44 -5.33
C PRO A 136 -8.68 -1.22 -4.92
N THR A 137 -7.68 -1.29 -5.79
CA THR A 137 -6.40 -1.93 -5.46
C THR A 137 -5.66 -1.14 -4.39
N ALA A 138 -5.61 0.20 -4.48
CA ALA A 138 -4.97 1.06 -3.48
C ALA A 138 -5.53 0.82 -2.06
N MET A 139 -6.85 0.91 -1.91
CA MET A 139 -7.54 0.65 -0.65
C MET A 139 -7.26 -0.75 -0.10
N LYS A 140 -7.32 -1.77 -0.97
CA LYS A 140 -7.06 -3.15 -0.57
C LYS A 140 -5.64 -3.29 -0.02
N ARG A 141 -4.65 -2.76 -0.74
CA ARG A 141 -3.23 -2.89 -0.36
C ARG A 141 -2.92 -2.14 0.94
N TYR A 142 -3.46 -0.93 1.12
CA TYR A 142 -3.32 -0.20 2.38
C TYR A 142 -3.92 -0.97 3.56
N ARG A 143 -5.14 -1.50 3.43
CA ARG A 143 -5.75 -2.29 4.52
C ARG A 143 -4.95 -3.53 4.88
N GLU A 144 -4.54 -4.32 3.89
CA GLU A 144 -3.76 -5.55 4.13
C GLU A 144 -2.46 -5.24 4.90
N ALA A 145 -1.80 -4.13 4.59
CA ALA A 145 -0.59 -3.69 5.28
C ALA A 145 -0.87 -3.10 6.67
N LEU A 146 -1.91 -2.28 6.82
CA LEU A 146 -2.30 -1.69 8.11
C LEU A 146 -2.79 -2.75 9.10
N ASP A 147 -3.54 -3.76 8.64
CA ASP A 147 -3.96 -4.90 9.44
C ASP A 147 -2.74 -5.69 9.95
N LEU A 148 -1.74 -5.91 9.09
CA LEU A 148 -0.47 -6.55 9.50
C LEU A 148 0.32 -5.68 10.48
N ALA A 149 0.38 -4.37 10.26
CA ALA A 149 1.05 -3.42 11.16
C ALA A 149 0.41 -3.42 12.56
N ALA A 150 -0.91 -3.50 12.66
CA ALA A 150 -1.64 -3.54 13.93
C ALA A 150 -1.26 -4.73 14.82
N THR A 151 -0.69 -5.79 14.24
CA THR A 151 -0.18 -6.96 14.99
C THR A 151 1.15 -6.69 15.73
N HIS A 152 1.75 -5.52 15.55
CA HIS A 152 3.00 -5.13 16.19
C HIS A 152 2.96 -3.64 16.60
N PRO A 153 2.65 -3.32 17.88
CA PRO A 153 2.41 -1.95 18.31
C PRO A 153 3.50 -0.91 17.96
N PRO A 154 4.82 -1.22 17.98
CA PRO A 154 5.87 -0.29 17.54
C PRO A 154 5.74 0.23 16.10
N TYR A 155 5.01 -0.47 15.22
CA TYR A 155 4.76 -0.01 13.84
C TYR A 155 3.55 0.91 13.70
N CYS A 156 2.83 1.16 14.80
CA CYS A 156 1.59 1.94 14.79
C CYS A 156 1.65 3.17 15.70
N ASP A 157 2.73 3.30 16.48
CA ASP A 157 2.92 4.31 17.52
C ASP A 157 4.42 4.59 17.64
N ILE A 158 4.86 5.74 17.12
CA ILE A 158 6.27 6.14 17.10
C ILE A 158 6.89 6.22 18.51
N ALA A 159 6.08 6.49 19.55
CA ALA A 159 6.57 6.51 20.94
C ALA A 159 6.95 5.12 21.46
N LYS A 160 6.42 4.05 20.82
CA LYS A 160 6.78 2.65 21.10
C LYS A 160 7.92 2.14 20.22
N ALA A 161 8.29 2.85 19.16
CA ALA A 161 9.38 2.46 18.25
C ALA A 161 10.76 2.63 18.90
N ARG A 162 11.45 1.51 19.14
CA ARG A 162 12.76 1.50 19.82
C ARG A 162 13.91 1.42 18.84
N GLU A 163 13.78 0.59 17.81
CA GLU A 163 14.80 0.41 16.78
C GLU A 163 14.59 1.36 15.59
N PRO A 164 15.66 1.73 14.85
CA PRO A 164 15.51 2.53 13.62
C PRO A 164 14.57 1.91 12.59
N TRP A 165 14.58 0.58 12.47
CA TRP A 165 13.66 -0.16 11.62
C TRP A 165 12.19 0.05 12.01
N ASP A 166 11.88 0.06 13.32
CA ASP A 166 10.52 0.30 13.79
C ASP A 166 10.05 1.71 13.42
N ARG A 167 10.92 2.72 13.60
CA ARG A 167 10.60 4.11 13.25
C ARG A 167 10.34 4.26 11.76
N PHE A 168 11.18 3.68 10.92
CA PHE A 168 11.00 3.68 9.47
C PHE A 168 9.65 3.10 9.05
N VAL A 169 9.29 1.92 9.57
CA VAL A 169 8.01 1.28 9.25
C VAL A 169 6.84 2.09 9.81
N CYS A 170 6.95 2.63 11.03
CA CYS A 170 5.91 3.43 11.66
C CYS A 170 5.58 4.71 10.87
N ILE A 171 6.61 5.43 10.42
CA ILE A 171 6.42 6.65 9.60
C ILE A 171 5.70 6.30 8.29
N ASP A 172 6.06 5.17 7.66
CA ASP A 172 5.41 4.72 6.44
C ASP A 172 3.93 4.35 6.66
N VAL A 173 3.64 3.70 7.80
CA VAL A 173 2.28 3.36 8.24
C VAL A 173 1.45 4.62 8.50
N GLU A 174 2.02 5.64 9.15
CA GLU A 174 1.35 6.92 9.39
C GLU A 174 1.00 7.62 8.08
N ALA A 175 1.96 7.76 7.16
CA ALA A 175 1.72 8.36 5.84
C ALA A 175 0.62 7.62 5.06
N ALA A 176 0.57 6.29 5.13
CA ALA A 176 -0.46 5.53 4.47
C ALA A 176 -1.86 5.65 5.12
N ARG A 177 -1.94 5.91 6.44
CA ARG A 177 -3.21 6.23 7.10
C ARG A 177 -3.77 7.55 6.60
N ASP A 178 -2.91 8.55 6.45
CA ASP A 178 -3.29 9.86 5.91
C ASP A 178 -3.78 9.73 4.46
N ASN A 179 -3.04 8.98 3.62
CA ASN A 179 -3.49 8.67 2.27
C ASN A 179 -4.83 7.94 2.27
N LEU A 180 -5.03 6.93 3.12
CA LEU A 180 -6.29 6.20 3.18
C LEU A 180 -7.45 7.09 3.65
N ALA A 181 -7.22 8.01 4.59
CA ALA A 181 -8.21 9.01 5.01
C ALA A 181 -8.62 9.90 3.83
N MET A 182 -7.66 10.31 3.01
CA MET A 182 -7.91 11.06 1.77
C MET A 182 -8.72 10.26 0.74
N LEU A 183 -8.50 8.94 0.59
CA LEU A 183 -9.38 8.07 -0.25
C LEU A 183 -10.82 8.14 0.24
N PHE A 184 -11.03 8.02 1.56
CA PHE A 184 -12.38 8.03 2.10
C PHE A 184 -13.07 9.38 1.93
N ASN A 185 -12.34 10.49 2.11
CA ASN A 185 -12.87 11.82 1.85
C ASN A 185 -13.28 11.97 0.38
N ASN A 186 -12.41 11.54 -0.54
CA ASN A 186 -12.71 11.48 -1.96
C ASN A 186 -13.97 10.66 -2.26
N ASP A 187 -14.12 9.47 -1.66
CA ASP A 187 -15.31 8.63 -1.85
C ASP A 187 -16.59 9.26 -1.28
N HIS A 188 -16.48 9.97 -0.15
CA HIS A 188 -17.59 10.67 0.48
C HIS A 188 -18.11 11.82 -0.40
N GLU A 189 -17.22 12.74 -0.79
CA GLU A 189 -17.54 13.89 -1.62
C GLU A 189 -18.08 13.48 -2.99
N ASN A 190 -17.45 12.49 -3.62
CA ASN A 190 -17.92 11.97 -4.90
C ASN A 190 -19.31 11.30 -4.78
N ALA A 191 -19.59 10.61 -3.67
CA ALA A 191 -20.92 10.05 -3.42
C ALA A 191 -21.98 11.13 -3.19
N GLN A 192 -21.62 12.26 -2.55
CA GLN A 192 -22.52 13.40 -2.39
C GLN A 192 -22.84 14.07 -3.74
N LEU A 193 -21.82 14.33 -4.56
CA LEU A 193 -21.99 14.91 -5.90
C LEU A 193 -22.95 14.06 -6.74
N LEU A 194 -22.76 12.74 -6.76
CA LEU A 194 -23.64 11.83 -7.50
C LEU A 194 -25.10 11.90 -7.02
N LYS A 195 -25.33 12.03 -5.71
CA LYS A 195 -26.68 12.23 -5.17
C LYS A 195 -27.29 13.56 -5.61
N MET A 196 -26.51 14.64 -5.64
CA MET A 196 -26.98 15.96 -6.10
C MET A 196 -27.46 15.92 -7.56
N PHE A 197 -26.84 15.10 -8.40
CA PHE A 197 -27.27 14.90 -9.79
C PHE A 197 -28.36 13.83 -9.96
N GLY A 198 -28.97 13.35 -8.88
CA GLY A 198 -30.06 12.35 -8.92
C GLY A 198 -29.60 10.95 -9.37
N MET A 199 -28.34 10.61 -9.18
CA MET A 199 -27.73 9.38 -9.71
C MET A 199 -27.55 8.34 -8.60
N GLU A 200 -28.48 7.39 -8.52
CA GLU A 200 -28.40 6.22 -7.61
C GLU A 200 -27.66 5.04 -8.26
N GLY A 201 -26.95 4.24 -7.44
CA GLY A 201 -25.95 3.26 -7.90
C GLY A 201 -26.45 2.13 -8.79
N GLY A 202 -25.59 1.68 -9.72
CA GLY A 202 -25.85 0.63 -10.70
C GLY A 202 -24.73 0.46 -11.73
N ASP A 203 -24.95 -0.41 -12.74
CA ASP A 203 -23.99 -0.71 -13.83
C ASP A 203 -23.69 0.51 -14.73
N THR A 204 -24.67 1.42 -14.85
CA THR A 204 -24.61 2.65 -15.67
C THR A 204 -23.67 3.73 -15.10
N ARG A 205 -23.12 3.53 -13.90
CA ARG A 205 -22.36 4.56 -13.18
C ARG A 205 -20.97 4.82 -13.77
N LYS A 206 -20.35 3.80 -14.37
CA LYS A 206 -19.06 3.94 -15.07
C LYS A 206 -19.21 4.83 -16.31
N GLU A 207 -20.27 4.64 -17.09
CA GLU A 207 -20.58 5.42 -18.30
C GLU A 207 -20.95 6.88 -18.02
N VAL A 208 -21.47 7.15 -16.83
CA VAL A 208 -21.89 8.49 -16.37
C VAL A 208 -20.70 9.32 -15.88
N LEU A 209 -19.78 8.72 -15.11
CA LEU A 209 -18.61 9.43 -14.58
C LEU A 209 -17.69 9.91 -15.71
N ASP A 210 -17.58 9.14 -16.80
CA ASP A 210 -16.89 9.54 -18.04
C ASP A 210 -17.43 10.87 -18.61
N ARG A 211 -18.68 11.25 -18.32
CA ARG A 211 -19.34 12.47 -18.83
C ARG A 211 -19.28 13.66 -17.86
N ILE A 212 -19.38 13.41 -16.55
CA ILE A 212 -19.56 14.46 -15.53
C ILE A 212 -18.23 14.86 -14.90
N GLY A 213 -17.20 14.01 -14.98
CA GLY A 213 -15.98 14.14 -14.21
C GLY A 213 -16.25 14.18 -12.70
N TYR A 214 -15.20 14.11 -11.90
CA TYR A 214 -15.33 14.04 -10.45
C TYR A 214 -14.12 14.67 -9.77
N VAL A 215 -14.31 15.00 -8.49
CA VAL A 215 -13.35 15.74 -7.69
C VAL A 215 -12.38 14.77 -7.01
N ARG A 216 -11.08 15.06 -7.13
CA ARG A 216 -10.01 14.37 -6.43
C ARG A 216 -9.23 15.38 -5.61
N TYR A 217 -9.22 15.17 -4.31
CA TYR A 217 -8.34 15.82 -3.36
C TYR A 217 -6.99 15.09 -3.37
N GLU A 218 -5.91 15.83 -3.64
CA GLU A 218 -4.53 15.35 -3.65
C GLU A 218 -3.88 15.51 -2.26
N ALA A 219 -2.75 14.84 -2.06
CA ALA A 219 -2.04 14.81 -0.77
C ALA A 219 -1.53 16.18 -0.31
N ASP A 220 -1.23 17.08 -1.25
CA ASP A 220 -0.81 18.47 -0.99
C ASP A 220 -1.98 19.42 -0.72
N GLY A 221 -3.21 18.89 -0.67
CA GLY A 221 -4.44 19.66 -0.48
C GLY A 221 -4.97 20.31 -1.75
N SER A 222 -4.31 20.12 -2.90
CA SER A 222 -4.82 20.58 -4.18
C SER A 222 -6.04 19.76 -4.62
N VAL A 223 -6.89 20.36 -5.45
CA VAL A 223 -8.12 19.75 -5.95
C VAL A 223 -8.02 19.62 -7.46
N THR A 224 -8.12 18.40 -7.96
CA THR A 224 -8.12 18.09 -9.38
C THR A 224 -9.50 17.61 -9.82
N PHE A 225 -9.84 17.90 -11.07
CA PHE A 225 -11.06 17.42 -11.72
C PHE A 225 -10.68 16.40 -12.78
N GLU A 226 -11.21 15.19 -12.67
CA GLU A 226 -10.82 14.07 -13.51
C GLU A 226 -12.04 13.45 -14.19
N LYS A 227 -11.90 13.09 -15.47
CA LYS A 227 -13.02 12.60 -16.28
C LYS A 227 -13.15 11.07 -16.27
N ASN A 228 -12.11 10.31 -15.92
CA ASN A 228 -12.12 8.84 -16.06
C ASN A 228 -11.61 8.12 -14.80
N VAL A 229 -12.45 7.88 -13.77
CA VAL A 229 -12.08 6.98 -12.66
C VAL A 229 -13.16 6.04 -12.23
N VAL A 230 -12.67 4.86 -11.84
CA VAL A 230 -13.43 3.79 -11.20
C VAL A 230 -13.67 4.15 -9.74
N ILE A 231 -14.88 4.65 -9.43
CA ILE A 231 -15.30 4.93 -8.06
C ILE A 231 -15.95 3.68 -7.45
N ALA A 232 -15.57 3.34 -6.22
CA ALA A 232 -16.23 2.31 -5.42
C ALA A 232 -17.57 2.84 -4.89
N SER A 233 -18.53 2.83 -5.79
CA SER A 233 -19.73 3.63 -5.64
C SER A 233 -20.83 2.94 -4.82
N ASP A 234 -20.75 1.61 -4.75
CA ASP A 234 -21.56 0.80 -3.86
C ASP A 234 -20.88 0.73 -2.49
N ALA A 235 -21.66 0.92 -1.43
CA ALA A 235 -21.22 0.77 -0.06
C ALA A 235 -21.97 -0.39 0.59
N CYS A 236 -21.34 -1.04 1.56
CA CYS A 236 -22.04 -1.99 2.40
C CYS A 236 -23.17 -1.26 3.14
N ALA A 237 -24.42 -1.70 2.95
CA ALA A 237 -25.57 -1.05 3.59
C ALA A 237 -25.59 -1.18 5.13
N ALA A 238 -24.67 -1.95 5.73
CA ALA A 238 -24.56 -2.11 7.17
C ALA A 238 -23.38 -1.34 7.79
N CYS A 239 -22.21 -1.38 7.16
CA CYS A 239 -20.97 -0.81 7.71
C CYS A 239 -20.31 0.24 6.81
N GLU A 240 -20.97 0.60 5.71
CA GLU A 240 -20.62 1.67 4.77
C GLU A 240 -19.27 1.53 4.06
N LYS A 241 -18.55 0.44 4.35
CA LYS A 241 -17.33 0.01 3.67
C LYS A 241 -17.56 -0.19 2.17
N ARG A 242 -16.70 0.42 1.34
CA ARG A 242 -16.73 0.44 -0.14
C ARG A 242 -15.62 -0.41 -0.78
N ASP A 243 -14.76 -0.99 0.03
CA ASP A 243 -13.42 -1.47 -0.33
C ASP A 243 -13.30 -2.94 -0.71
N MET A 244 -14.43 -3.64 -0.72
CA MET A 244 -14.46 -5.06 -0.99
C MET A 244 -15.56 -5.40 -1.95
N ARG A 245 -15.45 -6.57 -2.58
CA ARG A 245 -16.46 -7.06 -3.51
C ARG A 245 -17.78 -7.22 -2.78
N LEU A 246 -18.66 -6.25 -2.92
CA LEU A 246 -19.97 -6.29 -2.30
C LEU A 246 -20.87 -7.27 -3.04
N GLN A 247 -21.63 -8.03 -2.25
CA GLN A 247 -22.65 -8.95 -2.74
C GLN A 247 -23.99 -8.22 -2.70
N LYS A 248 -24.64 -8.08 -3.86
CA LYS A 248 -25.99 -7.55 -3.93
C LYS A 248 -26.94 -8.50 -3.21
N CYS A 249 -27.96 -7.94 -2.55
CA CYS A 249 -29.04 -8.74 -1.99
C CYS A 249 -29.64 -9.63 -3.09
N SER A 250 -29.65 -10.95 -2.86
CA SER A 250 -30.12 -11.92 -3.84
C SER A 250 -31.59 -11.71 -4.24
N ARG A 251 -32.41 -11.13 -3.35
CA ARG A 251 -33.82 -10.86 -3.60
C ARG A 251 -34.05 -9.58 -4.41
N CYS A 252 -33.62 -8.44 -3.88
CA CYS A 252 -33.97 -7.14 -4.47
C CYS A 252 -32.90 -6.56 -5.38
N LYS A 253 -31.65 -7.03 -5.29
CA LYS A 253 -30.47 -6.48 -5.98
C LYS A 253 -30.20 -4.97 -5.76
N LYS A 254 -30.99 -4.27 -4.92
CA LYS A 254 -30.91 -2.82 -4.67
C LYS A 254 -29.89 -2.41 -3.61
N VAL A 255 -29.57 -3.29 -2.68
CA VAL A 255 -28.57 -3.03 -1.62
C VAL A 255 -27.44 -4.03 -1.70
N SER A 256 -26.24 -3.61 -1.30
CA SER A 256 -25.03 -4.41 -1.37
C SER A 256 -24.43 -4.60 0.03
N TYR A 257 -23.84 -5.76 0.29
CA TYR A 257 -23.23 -6.11 1.57
C TYR A 257 -21.82 -6.64 1.37
N CYS A 258 -20.91 -6.31 2.27
CA CYS A 258 -19.57 -6.90 2.24
C CYS A 258 -19.52 -8.39 2.61
N GLY A 259 -20.59 -8.90 3.21
CA GLY A 259 -20.69 -10.30 3.61
C GLY A 259 -22.00 -10.60 4.34
N PRO A 260 -22.26 -11.88 4.65
CA PRO A 260 -23.47 -12.33 5.30
C PRO A 260 -23.67 -11.72 6.69
N GLU A 261 -22.59 -11.43 7.41
CA GLU A 261 -22.66 -10.81 8.75
C GLU A 261 -23.25 -9.39 8.68
N CYS A 262 -22.78 -8.57 7.75
CA CYS A 262 -23.35 -7.24 7.51
C CYS A 262 -24.78 -7.31 6.96
N GLN A 263 -25.08 -8.28 6.09
CA GLN A 263 -26.46 -8.49 5.63
C GLN A 263 -27.39 -8.80 6.80
N LYS A 264 -27.03 -9.73 7.70
CA LYS A 264 -27.83 -10.07 8.89
C LYS A 264 -28.01 -8.87 9.81
N ALA A 265 -26.95 -8.10 10.06
CA ALA A 265 -26.99 -6.91 10.90
C ALA A 265 -27.97 -5.85 10.36
N HIS A 266 -27.95 -5.61 9.05
CA HIS A 266 -28.84 -4.63 8.40
C HIS A 266 -30.24 -5.19 8.09
N TRP A 267 -30.44 -6.51 8.12
CA TRP A 267 -31.66 -7.17 7.65
C TRP A 267 -32.92 -6.64 8.31
N LYS A 268 -32.90 -6.36 9.62
CA LYS A 268 -34.06 -5.82 10.35
C LYS A 268 -34.59 -4.52 9.74
N LYS A 269 -33.69 -3.65 9.26
CA LYS A 269 -34.04 -2.38 8.59
C LYS A 269 -34.39 -2.57 7.12
N HIS A 270 -33.70 -3.49 6.44
CA HIS A 270 -33.89 -3.70 5.00
C HIS A 270 -35.15 -4.54 4.67
N LYS A 271 -35.49 -5.52 5.51
CA LYS A 271 -36.57 -6.49 5.27
C LYS A 271 -37.90 -5.85 4.87
N PRO A 272 -38.37 -4.76 5.52
CA PRO A 272 -39.64 -4.11 5.17
C PRO A 272 -39.69 -3.54 3.74
N VAL A 273 -38.54 -3.13 3.20
CA VAL A 273 -38.43 -2.48 1.89
C VAL A 273 -37.84 -3.40 0.81
N CYS A 274 -37.58 -4.67 1.15
CA CYS A 274 -36.94 -5.63 0.26
C CYS A 274 -37.95 -6.29 -0.69
N VAL A 275 -38.07 -5.75 -1.91
CA VAL A 275 -38.95 -6.25 -2.97
C VAL A 275 -38.14 -7.04 -4.01
N PRO A 276 -38.61 -8.19 -4.53
CA PRO A 276 -37.93 -8.92 -5.61
C PRO A 276 -37.60 -8.02 -6.80
N ALA A 277 -36.41 -8.22 -7.38
CA ALA A 277 -35.94 -7.52 -8.57
C ALA A 277 -36.68 -7.95 -9.84
#